data_AF-A0A8S9K9S6-F1
#
_entry.id   AF-A0A8S9K9S6-F1
#
_cell.length_a   1.000
_cell.length_b   1.000
_cell.length_c   1.000
_cell.angle_alpha   90.00
_cell.angle_beta   90.00
_cell.angle_gamma   90.00
#
_symmetry.space_group_name_H-M   'P 1'
#
loop_
_entity.id
_entity.type
_entity.pdbx_description
1 polymer ?
#
loop_
_entity_poly.entity_id
_entity_poly.type
_entity_poly.pdbx_seq_one_letter_code
_entity_poly.pdbx_strand_id
1 'polypeptide(L)'
;MTLRTVYTRLVEPAYVAVRNEFRRRVKNANATSLGGFDTCYSGSVVFPSVTFMFAGMNVTLPPDNLLIHSSSGSTSCLAMAAAPNNVNSVLNVIASMQQQNHRVLIDLPNSRLGISRETCT
;
A
#
# COMPACT_ATOMS: atom_id res chain seq x y z
N MET A 1 -7.35 -9.27 19.81
CA MET A 1 -7.66 -8.49 18.60
C MET A 1 -6.38 -8.43 17.76
N THR A 2 -6.21 -9.34 16.81
CA THR A 2 -4.97 -9.43 16.03
C THR A 2 -5.06 -8.48 14.85
N LEU A 3 -4.33 -7.37 14.88
CA LEU A 3 -4.21 -6.34 13.82
C LEU A 3 -3.47 -6.86 12.57
N ARG A 4 -3.69 -8.11 12.16
CA ARG A 4 -3.05 -8.64 10.94
C ARG A 4 -3.84 -8.11 9.74
N THR A 5 -3.36 -7.00 9.17
CA THR A 5 -3.79 -6.51 7.85
C THR A 5 -2.75 -6.89 6.82
N VAL A 6 -3.22 -7.30 5.64
CA VAL A 6 -2.36 -7.72 4.54
C VAL A 6 -1.91 -6.52 3.71
N TYR A 7 -2.76 -5.50 3.59
CA TYR A 7 -2.53 -4.29 2.81
C TYR A 7 -2.64 -3.04 3.70
N THR A 8 -1.96 -1.96 3.30
CA THR A 8 -1.77 -0.76 4.11
C THR A 8 -3.11 -0.12 4.46
N ARG A 9 -3.26 0.28 5.73
CA ARG A 9 -4.43 1.00 6.23
C ARG A 9 -4.01 2.40 6.63
N LEU A 10 -4.61 3.40 6.01
CA LEU A 10 -4.34 4.81 6.31
C LEU A 10 -5.54 5.43 7.00
N VAL A 11 -5.31 6.41 7.86
CA VAL A 11 -6.41 7.25 8.35
C VAL A 11 -7.15 7.87 7.16
N GLU A 12 -8.47 8.00 7.26
CA GLU A 12 -9.32 8.34 6.11
C GLU A 12 -8.85 9.58 5.31
N PRO A 13 -8.46 10.70 5.96
CA PRO A 13 -7.94 11.86 5.21
C PRO A 13 -6.69 11.54 4.36
N ALA A 14 -5.77 10.74 4.91
CA ALA A 14 -4.55 10.33 4.21
C ALA A 14 -4.87 9.35 3.07
N TYR A 15 -5.77 8.38 3.32
CA TYR A 15 -6.21 7.45 2.30
C TYR A 15 -6.86 8.16 1.11
N VAL A 16 -7.80 9.08 1.38
CA VAL A 16 -8.53 9.81 0.32
C VAL A 16 -7.56 10.61 -0.54
N ALA A 17 -6.58 11.28 0.07
CA ALA A 17 -5.55 12.02 -0.67
C ALA A 17 -4.74 11.11 -1.60
N VAL A 18 -4.22 9.99 -1.08
CA VAL A 18 -3.44 9.01 -1.86
C VAL A 18 -4.29 8.41 -2.98
N ARG A 19 -5.51 7.96 -2.67
CA ARG A 19 -6.43 7.35 -3.63
C ARG A 19 -6.75 8.30 -4.79
N ASN A 20 -7.08 9.55 -4.47
CA ASN A 20 -7.47 10.53 -5.48
C ASN A 20 -6.29 10.87 -6.40
N GLU A 21 -5.09 11.05 -5.87
CA GLU A 21 -3.90 11.30 -6.68
C GLU A 21 -3.51 10.07 -7.52
N PHE A 22 -3.61 8.86 -6.95
CA PHE A 22 -3.38 7.61 -7.67
C PHE A 22 -4.31 7.50 -8.88
N ARG A 23 -5.62 7.72 -8.67
CA ARG A 23 -6.63 7.75 -9.74
C ARG A 23 -6.34 8.82 -10.77
N ARG A 24 -5.97 10.04 -10.36
CA ARG A 24 -5.64 11.14 -11.27
C ARG A 24 -4.45 10.83 -12.18
N ARG A 25 -3.47 10.07 -11.69
CA ARG A 25 -2.28 9.69 -12.48
C ARG A 25 -2.55 8.53 -13.44
N VAL A 26 -3.55 7.69 -13.18
CA VAL A 26 -4.01 6.65 -14.10
C VAL A 26 -4.92 7.28 -15.16
N LYS A 27 -4.34 7.72 -16.28
CA LYS A 27 -5.04 8.54 -17.28
C LYS A 27 -6.04 7.78 -18.17
N ASN A 28 -5.80 6.50 -18.41
CA ASN A 28 -6.44 5.75 -19.50
C ASN A 28 -7.40 4.65 -19.01
N ALA A 29 -7.81 4.67 -17.74
CA ALA A 29 -8.70 3.68 -17.19
C ALA A 29 -9.56 4.27 -16.09
N ASN A 30 -10.83 3.86 -16.03
CA ASN A 30 -11.73 4.23 -14.96
C ASN A 30 -11.57 3.25 -13.79
N ALA A 31 -11.47 3.80 -12.58
CA ALA A 31 -11.39 2.99 -11.38
C ALA A 31 -12.74 2.32 -11.10
N THR A 32 -12.70 1.02 -10.83
CA THR A 32 -13.82 0.21 -10.36
C THR A 32 -13.57 -0.27 -8.93
N SER A 33 -14.55 -0.94 -8.34
CA SER A 33 -14.42 -1.59 -7.03
C SER A 33 -14.54 -3.11 -7.17
N LEU A 34 -13.76 -3.85 -6.36
CA LEU A 34 -13.83 -5.30 -6.28
C LEU A 34 -13.66 -5.73 -4.82
N GLY A 35 -14.70 -6.32 -4.24
CA GLY A 35 -14.72 -6.72 -2.83
C GLY A 35 -14.50 -5.51 -1.90
N GLY A 36 -13.44 -5.57 -1.09
CA GLY A 36 -13.07 -4.50 -0.15
C GLY A 36 -12.21 -3.38 -0.72
N PHE A 37 -11.93 -3.39 -2.03
CA PHE A 37 -11.06 -2.42 -2.69
C PHE A 37 -11.88 -1.47 -3.58
N ASP A 38 -11.67 -0.16 -3.47
CA ASP A 38 -12.43 0.87 -4.21
C ASP A 38 -11.70 1.40 -5.46
N THR A 39 -10.45 0.98 -5.69
CA THR A 39 -9.59 1.51 -6.74
C THR A 39 -8.92 0.34 -7.46
N CYS A 40 -9.67 -0.20 -8.42
CA CYS A 40 -9.30 -1.34 -9.23
C CYS A 40 -9.33 -0.99 -10.72
N TYR A 41 -8.52 -1.67 -11.52
CA TYR A 41 -8.48 -1.50 -12.96
C TYR A 41 -8.25 -2.85 -13.64
N SER A 42 -8.86 -3.04 -14.80
CA SER A 42 -8.74 -4.27 -15.60
C SER A 42 -7.99 -3.99 -16.90
N GLY A 43 -7.28 -5.00 -17.40
CA GLY A 43 -6.50 -4.90 -18.64
C GLY A 43 -5.12 -4.29 -18.42
N SER A 44 -4.50 -3.80 -19.50
CA SER A 44 -3.14 -3.25 -19.46
C SER A 44 -3.18 -1.80 -18.99
N VAL A 45 -2.78 -1.58 -17.74
CA VAL A 45 -2.75 -0.26 -17.11
C VAL A 45 -1.34 0.03 -16.61
N VAL A 46 -0.83 1.23 -16.94
CA VAL A 46 0.42 1.73 -16.39
C VAL A 46 0.11 2.42 -15.06
N PHE A 47 0.57 1.82 -13.97
CA PHE A 47 0.35 2.35 -12.63
C PHE A 47 1.44 3.37 -12.24
N PRO A 48 1.10 4.44 -11.51
CA PRO A 48 2.09 5.39 -11.01
C PRO A 48 2.95 4.74 -9.93
N SER A 49 4.22 5.16 -9.84
CA SER A 49 5.07 4.81 -8.71
C SER A 49 4.59 5.49 -7.43
N VAL A 50 4.67 4.78 -6.31
CA VAL A 50 4.40 5.28 -4.96
C VAL A 50 5.64 5.10 -4.11
N THR A 51 6.03 6.16 -3.40
CA THR A 51 7.19 6.17 -2.51
C THR A 51 6.78 6.64 -1.13
N PHE A 52 7.13 5.86 -0.10
CA PHE A 52 7.07 6.32 1.28
C PHE A 52 8.33 7.13 1.59
N MET A 53 8.15 8.39 1.97
CA MET A 53 9.23 9.30 2.33
C MET A 53 9.32 9.37 3.85
N PHE A 54 10.43 8.89 4.40
CA PHE A 54 10.74 8.95 5.82
C PHE A 54 11.92 9.90 6.06
N ALA A 55 12.14 10.28 7.31
CA ALA A 55 13.33 11.04 7.69
C ALA A 55 14.59 10.22 7.36
N GLY A 56 15.35 10.67 6.36
CA GLY A 56 16.62 10.05 5.96
C GLY A 56 16.50 8.83 5.04
N MET A 57 15.31 8.46 4.57
CA MET A 57 15.15 7.36 3.61
C MET A 57 13.86 7.43 2.78
N ASN A 58 13.95 6.92 1.56
CA ASN A 58 12.80 6.76 0.67
C ASN A 58 12.61 5.28 0.34
N VAL A 59 11.37 4.80 0.44
CA VAL A 59 11.01 3.41 0.11
C VAL A 59 10.03 3.43 -1.05
N THR A 60 10.52 3.17 -2.26
CA THR A 60 9.69 3.07 -3.46
C THR A 60 9.12 1.66 -3.58
N LEU A 61 7.78 1.56 -3.59
CA LEU A 61 7.07 0.30 -3.67
C LEU A 61 7.15 -0.25 -5.11
N PRO A 62 7.65 -1.48 -5.34
CA PRO A 62 7.44 -2.17 -6.60
C PRO A 62 5.96 -2.53 -6.80
N PRO A 63 5.55 -2.88 -8.04
CA PRO A 63 4.16 -3.23 -8.35
C PRO A 63 3.54 -4.25 -7.40
N ASP A 64 4.26 -5.33 -7.07
CA ASP A 64 3.75 -6.41 -6.19
C ASP A 64 3.51 -5.96 -4.74
N ASN A 65 4.18 -4.89 -4.29
CA ASN A 65 3.96 -4.29 -2.97
C ASN A 65 2.91 -3.15 -3.01
N LEU A 66 2.47 -2.73 -4.19
CA LEU A 66 1.54 -1.62 -4.41
C LEU A 66 0.16 -2.08 -4.86
N LEU A 67 0.09 -3.18 -5.60
CA LEU A 67 -1.12 -3.70 -6.24
C LEU A 67 -1.44 -5.10 -5.70
N ILE A 68 -2.72 -5.35 -5.48
CA ILE A 68 -3.24 -6.70 -5.25
C ILE A 68 -3.92 -7.18 -6.54
N HIS A 69 -3.54 -8.35 -6.99
CA HIS A 69 -4.09 -8.96 -8.19
C HIS A 69 -5.28 -9.84 -7.83
N SER A 70 -6.37 -9.72 -8.60
CA SER A 70 -7.50 -10.63 -8.49
C SER A 70 -7.06 -12.05 -8.81
N SER A 71 -7.55 -13.03 -8.05
CA SER A 71 -7.36 -14.45 -8.35
C SER A 71 -8.12 -14.90 -9.61
N SER A 72 -9.06 -14.09 -10.09
CA SER A 72 -9.79 -14.30 -11.33
C SER A 72 -9.70 -13.06 -12.24
N GLY A 73 -9.35 -13.29 -13.51
CA GLY A 73 -9.24 -12.23 -14.53
C GLY A 73 -7.94 -11.41 -14.43
N SER A 74 -7.95 -10.23 -15.06
CA SER A 74 -6.78 -9.33 -15.20
C SER A 74 -6.92 -8.04 -14.37
N THR A 75 -7.71 -8.09 -13.29
CA THR A 75 -7.98 -6.93 -12.44
C THR A 75 -6.90 -6.77 -11.38
N SER A 76 -6.37 -5.56 -11.26
CA SER A 76 -5.42 -5.17 -10.20
C SER A 76 -5.99 -4.00 -9.41
N CYS A 77 -5.91 -4.07 -8.09
CA CYS A 77 -6.42 -3.05 -7.17
C CYS A 77 -5.29 -2.42 -6.37
N LEU A 78 -5.45 -1.15 -5.99
CA LEU A 78 -4.55 -0.48 -5.06
C LEU A 78 -4.56 -1.21 -3.71
N ALA A 79 -3.40 -1.68 -3.25
CA ALA A 79 -3.25 -2.38 -1.97
C ALA A 79 -3.14 -1.42 -0.77
N MET A 80 -4.02 -0.41 -0.73
CA MET A 80 -4.19 0.53 0.37
C MET A 80 -5.67 0.81 0.59
N ALA A 81 -6.10 1.01 1.83
CA ALA A 81 -7.50 1.32 2.16
C ALA A 81 -7.58 2.24 3.37
N ALA A 82 -8.74 2.89 3.57
CA ALA A 82 -9.04 3.59 4.82
C ALA A 82 -9.03 2.60 6.01
N ALA A 83 -8.57 3.06 7.17
CA ALA A 83 -8.74 2.37 8.43
C ALA A 83 -10.24 2.26 8.78
N PRO A 84 -10.69 1.17 9.43
CA PRO A 84 -12.12 1.02 9.79
C PRO A 84 -12.62 2.12 10.74
N ASN A 85 -13.84 2.60 10.53
CA ASN A 85 -14.42 3.72 11.29
C ASN A 85 -14.73 3.40 12.77
N ASN A 86 -14.72 2.11 13.14
CA ASN A 86 -15.08 1.62 14.49
C ASN A 86 -13.87 1.46 15.42
N VAL A 87 -12.67 1.79 14.95
CA VAL A 87 -11.50 1.96 15.79
C VAL A 87 -11.19 3.45 15.79
N ASN A 88 -10.90 4.02 16.97
CA ASN A 88 -10.24 5.32 17.09
C ASN A 88 -8.81 5.22 16.52
N SER A 89 -8.69 4.81 15.27
CA SER A 89 -7.44 4.52 14.61
C SER A 89 -6.89 5.83 14.12
N VAL A 90 -6.16 6.49 15.02
CA VAL A 90 -5.31 7.64 14.75
C VAL A 90 -4.01 7.24 14.05
N LEU A 91 -3.88 5.98 13.61
CA LEU A 91 -2.62 5.40 13.15
C LEU A 91 -2.70 4.97 11.69
N ASN A 92 -1.62 5.25 10.96
CA ASN A 92 -1.35 4.65 9.66
C ASN A 92 -0.58 3.35 9.87
N VAL A 93 -0.99 2.28 9.21
CA VAL A 93 -0.38 0.95 9.31
C VAL A 93 0.16 0.53 7.95
N ILE A 94 1.48 0.44 7.84
CA ILE A 94 2.16 -0.18 6.70
C ILE A 94 2.10 -1.70 6.88
N ALA A 95 1.36 -2.37 6.00
CA ALA A 95 1.03 -3.78 6.16
C ALA A 95 2.06 -4.74 5.54
N SER A 96 1.83 -6.05 5.70
CA SER A 96 2.77 -7.07 5.26
C SER A 96 3.06 -7.02 3.76
N MET A 97 2.07 -6.77 2.89
CA MET A 97 2.32 -6.62 1.45
C MET A 97 3.29 -5.51 1.13
N GLN A 98 3.29 -4.38 1.85
CA GLN A 98 4.24 -3.31 1.59
C GLN A 98 5.65 -3.60 2.14
N GLN A 99 5.77 -4.57 3.05
CA GLN A 99 7.03 -4.98 3.68
C GLN A 99 7.67 -6.21 3.03
N GLN A 100 6.92 -6.98 2.24
CA GLN A 100 7.45 -8.14 1.51
C GLN A 100 8.67 -7.75 0.66
N ASN A 101 9.65 -8.65 0.56
CA ASN A 101 10.91 -8.44 -0.15
C ASN A 101 11.74 -7.24 0.39
N HIS A 102 11.56 -6.93 1.67
CA HIS A 102 12.41 -6.00 2.41
C HIS A 102 12.90 -6.66 3.69
N ARG A 103 14.17 -6.40 4.02
CA ARG A 103 14.72 -6.66 5.34
C ARG A 103 14.44 -5.48 6.23
N VAL A 104 13.77 -5.76 7.35
CA VAL A 104 13.48 -4.79 8.39
C VAL A 104 14.41 -5.07 9.58
N LEU A 105 15.25 -4.10 9.92
CA LEU A 105 16.12 -4.15 11.09
C LEU A 105 15.55 -3.25 12.18
N ILE A 106 15.31 -3.81 13.36
CA ILE A 106 14.86 -3.07 14.54
C ILE A 106 16.08 -2.86 15.45
N ASP A 107 16.65 -1.66 15.41
CA ASP A 107 17.78 -1.26 16.24
C ASP A 107 17.25 -0.59 17.51
N LEU A 108 16.92 -1.42 18.50
CA LEU A 108 16.38 -0.96 19.79
C LEU A 108 17.34 -0.03 20.54
N PRO A 109 18.65 -0.33 20.68
CA PRO A 109 19.57 0.54 21.40
C PRO A 109 19.67 1.95 20.82
N ASN A 110 19.63 2.09 19.49
CA ASN A 110 19.74 3.41 18.84
C ASN A 110 18.38 4.04 18.51
N SER A 111 17.26 3.37 18.82
CA SER A 111 15.91 3.80 18.46
C SER A 111 15.73 4.04 16.95
N ARG A 112 16.26 3.13 16.11
CA ARG A 112 16.20 3.25 14.65
C ARG A 112 15.52 2.05 14.00
N LEU A 113 14.88 2.32 12.87
CA LEU A 113 14.37 1.31 11.95
C LEU A 113 15.21 1.35 10.68
N GLY A 114 15.81 0.24 10.30
CA GLY A 114 16.46 0.06 9.02
C GLY A 114 15.56 -0.69 8.05
N ILE A 115 15.45 -0.23 6.81
CA ILE A 115 14.75 -0.95 5.73
C ILE A 115 15.68 -1.02 4.53
N SER A 116 15.92 -2.24 4.04
CA SER A 116 16.64 -2.50 2.79
C SER A 116 15.84 -3.45 1.92
N ARG A 117 15.95 -3.35 0.60
CA ARG A 117 15.43 -4.39 -0.29
C ARG A 117 16.21 -5.68 -0.08
N GLU A 118 15.47 -6.79 0.02
CA GLU A 118 16.02 -8.15 0.10
C GLU A 118 14.91 -9.10 -0.32
N THR A 119 15.03 -9.69 -1.52
CA THR A 119 14.03 -10.61 -2.07
C THR A 119 14.03 -11.92 -1.29
N CYS A 120 12.85 -12.38 -0.87
CA CYS A 120 12.72 -13.69 -0.24
C CYS A 120 12.94 -14.79 -1.28
N THR A 121 13.77 -15.78 -0.96
CA THR A 121 14.02 -16.99 -1.78
C THR A 121 13.02 -18.09 -1.47
#